data_AF-A0A8T4SND7-F1
#
_entry.id   AF-A0A8T4SND7-F1
#
_cell.length_a   1.000
_cell.length_b   1.000
_cell.length_c   1.000
_cell.angle_alpha   90.00
_cell.angle_beta   90.00
_cell.angle_gamma   90.00
#
_symmetry.space_group_name_H-M   'P 1'
#
loop_
_entity.id
_entity.type
_entity.pdbx_description
1 polymer ?
#
loop_
_entity_poly.entity_id
_entity_poly.type
_entity_poly.pdbx_seq_one_letter_code
_entity_poly.pdbx_strand_id
1 'polypeptide(L)' 'MSYKHDKPILKHRGRHRKRRPKTFSSEDAANTWAAGKKIKEFDLVNLRVNDIHKKLRVVRK' A
#
# COMPACT_ATOMS: atom_id res chain seq x y z
N MET A 1 -25.08 43.39 13.49
CA MET A 1 -24.03 43.32 12.46
C MET A 1 -23.30 41.99 12.62
N SER A 2 -23.54 41.03 11.72
CA SER A 2 -22.93 39.69 11.77
C SER A 2 -21.68 39.70 10.90
N TYR A 3 -20.49 39.63 11.51
CA TYR A 3 -19.23 39.55 10.80
C TYR A 3 -19.06 38.13 10.25
N LYS A 4 -19.40 37.94 8.97
CA LYS A 4 -19.06 36.69 8.26
C LYS A 4 -17.55 36.67 8.05
N HIS A 5 -16.86 35.77 8.75
CA HIS A 5 -15.46 35.50 8.49
C HIS A 5 -15.34 34.61 7.26
N ASP A 6 -15.18 35.20 6.09
CA ASP A 6 -14.81 34.48 4.87
C ASP A 6 -13.38 33.95 5.02
N LYS A 7 -13.25 32.73 5.53
CA LYS A 7 -11.94 32.08 5.66
C LYS A 7 -11.41 31.80 4.24
N PRO A 8 -10.19 32.23 3.88
CA PRO A 8 -9.65 31.95 2.56
C PRO A 8 -9.52 30.43 2.39
N ILE A 9 -10.02 29.91 1.26
CA ILE A 9 -9.85 28.50 0.88
C ILE A 9 -8.35 28.25 0.76
N LEU A 10 -7.76 27.65 1.78
CA LEU A 10 -6.36 27.24 1.77
C LEU A 10 -6.20 26.26 0.60
N LYS A 11 -5.50 26.69 -0.46
CA LYS A 11 -5.18 25.82 -1.61
C LYS A 11 -4.54 24.55 -1.06
N HIS A 12 -5.18 23.41 -1.25
CA HIS A 12 -4.66 22.12 -0.79
C HIS A 12 -3.27 21.92 -1.40
N ARG A 13 -2.22 22.14 -0.60
CA ARG A 13 -0.86 21.74 -0.96
C ARG A 13 -0.89 20.22 -1.02
N GLY A 14 -0.94 19.67 -2.24
CA GLY A 14 -1.03 18.24 -2.47
C GLY A 14 0.02 17.50 -1.64
N ARG A 15 -0.43 16.59 -0.76
CA ARG A 15 0.48 15.84 0.09
C ARG A 15 1.19 14.81 -0.79
N HIS A 16 2.49 14.99 -1.03
CA HIS A 16 3.28 14.02 -1.79
C HIS A 16 3.36 12.70 -1.01
N ARG A 17 2.52 11.72 -1.36
CA ARG A 17 2.48 10.42 -0.71
C ARG A 17 3.66 9.58 -1.20
N LYS A 18 4.47 9.06 -0.27
CA LYS A 18 5.54 8.11 -0.58
C LYS A 18 4.94 6.86 -1.24
N ARG A 19 5.62 6.32 -2.26
CA ARG A 19 5.23 5.04 -2.88
C ARG A 19 5.43 3.92 -1.87
N ARG A 20 4.37 3.16 -1.58
CA ARG A 20 4.42 2.00 -0.67
C ARG A 20 4.51 0.71 -1.50
N PRO A 21 5.27 -0.30 -1.05
CA PRO A 21 5.30 -1.60 -1.72
C PRO A 21 3.91 -2.25 -1.66
N LYS A 22 3.56 -3.01 -2.71
CA LYS A 22 2.35 -3.81 -2.73
C LYS A 22 2.50 -4.98 -1.74
N THR A 23 1.49 -5.19 -0.92
CA THR A 23 1.47 -6.27 0.07
C THR A 23 0.13 -6.98 0.07
N PHE A 24 0.13 -8.26 0.45
CA PHE A 24 -1.03 -9.15 0.41
C PHE A 24 -1.32 -9.74 1.79
N SER A 25 -2.58 -10.05 2.05
CA SER A 25 -3.01 -10.72 3.28
C SER A 25 -2.98 -12.24 3.19
N SER A 26 -2.99 -12.80 1.97
CA SER A 26 -2.96 -14.24 1.71
C SER A 26 -1.92 -14.58 0.65
N GLU A 27 -1.42 -15.81 0.70
CA GLU A 27 -0.44 -16.34 -0.25
C GLU A 27 -1.04 -16.48 -1.65
N ASP A 28 -2.29 -16.93 -1.75
CA ASP A 28 -3.02 -17.04 -3.01
C ASP A 28 -3.15 -15.69 -3.74
N ALA A 29 -3.46 -14.61 -3.01
CA ALA A 29 -3.51 -13.27 -3.58
C ALA A 29 -2.12 -12.78 -4.06
N ALA A 30 -1.05 -13.21 -3.40
CA ALA A 30 0.31 -12.89 -3.82
C ALA A 30 0.72 -13.67 -5.07
N ASN A 31 0.35 -14.95 -5.15
CA ASN A 31 0.63 -15.84 -6.28
C ASN A 31 -0.11 -15.41 -7.55
N THR A 32 -1.41 -15.12 -7.44
CA THR A 32 -2.21 -14.60 -8.56
C THR A 32 -1.65 -13.29 -9.10
N TRP A 33 -1.20 -12.39 -8.22
CA TRP A 33 -0.55 -11.15 -8.62
C TRP A 33 0.81 -11.40 -9.29
N ALA A 34 1.64 -12.29 -8.75
CA ALA A 34 2.93 -12.65 -9.32
C ALA A 34 2.79 -13.27 -10.72
N ALA A 35 1.80 -14.15 -10.90
CA ALA A 35 1.44 -14.74 -12.19
C ALA A 35 1.02 -13.68 -13.20
N GLY A 36 0.16 -12.73 -12.81
CA GLY A 36 -0.24 -11.60 -13.66
C GLY A 36 0.93 -10.66 -14.02
N LYS A 37 2.01 -10.66 -13.22
CA LYS A 37 3.25 -9.94 -13.48
C LYS A 37 4.34 -10.78 -14.14
N LYS A 38 4.04 -12.04 -14.51
CA LYS A 38 4.97 -13.00 -15.11
C LYS A 38 6.24 -13.21 -14.28
N ILE A 39 6.12 -13.15 -12.97
CA ILE A 39 7.23 -13.40 -12.04
C ILE A 39 7.23 -14.90 -11.73
N LYS A 40 8.24 -15.62 -12.25
CA LYS A 40 8.35 -17.08 -12.11
C LYS A 40 9.01 -17.49 -10.79
N GLU A 41 10.02 -16.76 -10.38
CA GLU A 41 10.77 -17.02 -9.15
C GLU A 41 10.57 -15.85 -8.20
N PHE A 42 9.94 -16.14 -7.06
CA PHE A 42 9.72 -15.16 -6.02
C PHE A 42 9.61 -15.81 -4.66
N ASP A 43 10.02 -15.06 -3.65
CA ASP A 43 9.84 -15.40 -2.26
C ASP A 43 8.71 -14.56 -1.65
N LEU A 44 7.95 -15.18 -0.75
CA LEU A 44 6.93 -14.50 0.05
C LEU A 44 7.50 -14.17 1.42
N VAL A 45 7.72 -12.88 1.67
CA VAL A 45 8.23 -12.40 2.96
C VAL A 45 7.08 -11.82 3.77
N ASN A 46 6.80 -12.38 4.95
CA ASN A 46 5.88 -11.76 5.91
C ASN A 46 6.58 -10.56 6.57
N LEU A 47 6.00 -9.37 6.40
CA LEU A 47 6.52 -8.13 7.00
C LEU A 47 6.06 -7.92 8.44
N ARG A 48 5.24 -8.84 8.99
CA ARG A 48 4.85 -8.84 10.39
C ARG A 48 5.58 -9.96 11.12
N VAL A 49 5.83 -9.70 12.41
CA VAL A 49 6.41 -10.71 13.32
C VAL A 49 5.40 -11.82 13.62
N ASN A 50 4.10 -11.48 13.68
CA ASN A 50 3.04 -12.42 14.02
C ASN A 50 2.27 -12.89 12.78
N ASP A 51 1.92 -14.17 12.74
CA ASP A 51 1.21 -14.79 11.62
C ASP A 51 -0.31 -14.65 11.64
N ILE A 52 -0.88 -14.09 12.72
CA ILE A 52 -2.34 -13.89 12.86
C ILE A 52 -2.90 -13.04 11.71
N HIS A 53 -2.13 -12.05 11.27
CA HIS A 53 -2.53 -11.16 10.19
C HIS A 53 -1.33 -10.96 9.25
N LYS A 54 -1.12 -11.91 8.35
CA LYS A 54 -0.01 -11.89 7.39
C LYS A 54 0.01 -10.60 6.58
N LYS A 55 1.22 -10.08 6.34
CA LYS A 55 1.46 -8.98 5.39
C LYS A 55 2.59 -9.38 4.46
N LEU A 56 2.23 -10.10 3.42
CA LEU A 56 3.16 -10.75 2.50
C LEU A 56 3.63 -9.77 1.44
N ARG A 57 4.94 -9.77 1.19
CA ARG A 57 5.58 -9.07 0.08
C ARG A 57 6.20 -10.10 -0.86
N VAL A 58 5.89 -9.98 -2.15
CA VAL A 58 6.56 -10.72 -3.21
C VAL A 58 7.93 -10.08 -3.43
N VAL A 59 9.00 -10.85 -3.23
CA VAL A 59 10.38 -10.44 -3.49
C VAL A 59 10.86 -11.28 -4.67
N ARG A 60 11.28 -10.61 -5.75
CA ARG A 60 11.87 -11.31 -6.90
C ARG A 60 13.22 -11.86 -6.49
N LYS A 61 13.50 -13.08 -6.89
CA LYS A 61 14.84 -13.68 -6.81
C LYS A 61 15.73 -13.12 -7.90
#